data_AF-A0A150QT20-F1
#
_entry.id   AF-A0A150QT20-F1
#
_cell.length_a   1.000
_cell.length_b   1.000
_cell.length_c   1.000
_cell.angle_alpha   90.00
_cell.angle_beta   90.00
_cell.angle_gamma   90.00
#
_symmetry.space_group_name_H-M   'P 1'
#
loop_
_entity.id
_entity.type
_entity.pdbx_description
1 polymer ?
#
loop_
_entity_poly.entity_id
_entity_poly.type
_entity_poly.pdbx_seq_one_letter_code
_entity_poly.pdbx_strand_id
1 'polypeptide(L)'
;MNFFTTRHRFAFTALLLCVPLLAGANDDGCSQAMPEIDGVDSAPAGLVAAPVERIKPGRCRPTGCSGQVCADQTVYTTCEWREEYACYGDHSVCERDASGQCGWRQTPELIACLGGGEAPPGDDLGTCVVTGCSGQVCADEEVLTTCEWRAGYACYGEHGVCERDASGQCGWRDTPELDACLASASGI
;
A
#
# COMPACT_ATOMS: atom_id res chain seq x y z
N MET A 1 51.39 15.35 -42.46
CA MET A 1 50.29 14.47 -42.01
C MET A 1 50.86 13.09 -41.71
N ASN A 2 51.07 12.73 -40.43
CA ASN A 2 51.61 11.42 -40.03
C ASN A 2 51.29 11.07 -38.55
N PHE A 3 50.08 11.41 -38.06
CA PHE A 3 49.69 11.10 -36.67
C PHE A 3 48.52 10.12 -36.53
N PHE A 4 47.83 9.77 -37.62
CA PHE A 4 46.65 8.90 -37.56
C PHE A 4 46.95 7.40 -37.65
N THR A 5 48.11 6.99 -38.15
CA THR A 5 48.38 5.57 -38.47
C THR A 5 48.98 4.76 -37.30
N THR A 6 49.48 5.41 -36.25
CA THR A 6 50.17 4.72 -35.13
C THR A 6 49.20 4.29 -34.02
N ARG A 7 48.07 4.99 -33.82
CA ARG A 7 47.13 4.69 -32.73
C ARG A 7 46.27 3.44 -32.97
N HIS A 8 45.99 3.09 -34.24
CA HIS A 8 45.14 1.94 -34.56
C HIS A 8 45.86 0.58 -34.46
N ARG A 9 47.20 0.54 -34.49
CA ARG A 9 47.95 -0.71 -34.32
C ARG A 9 48.05 -1.17 -32.87
N PHE A 10 47.91 -0.27 -31.89
CA PHE A 10 47.95 -0.63 -30.46
C PHE A 10 46.61 -1.14 -29.93
N ALA A 11 45.48 -0.77 -30.53
CA ALA A 11 44.16 -1.20 -30.07
C ALA A 11 43.80 -2.64 -30.51
N PHE A 12 44.36 -3.13 -31.62
CA PHE A 12 44.00 -4.45 -32.16
C PHE A 12 44.82 -5.63 -31.61
N THR A 13 45.94 -5.37 -30.92
CA THR A 13 46.78 -6.46 -30.35
C THR A 13 46.46 -6.76 -28.88
N ALA A 14 45.67 -5.91 -28.20
CA ALA A 14 45.23 -6.13 -26.82
C ALA A 14 43.94 -6.97 -26.71
N LEU A 15 43.24 -7.23 -27.83
CA LEU A 15 41.97 -7.96 -27.84
C LEU A 15 42.12 -9.49 -27.99
N LEU A 16 43.35 -10.02 -28.08
CA LEU A 16 43.63 -11.45 -28.27
C LEU A 16 44.29 -12.14 -27.05
N LEU A 17 44.35 -11.46 -25.89
CA LEU A 17 44.94 -12.02 -24.65
C LEU A 17 43.95 -12.22 -23.50
N CYS A 18 42.65 -12.00 -23.69
CA CYS A 18 41.61 -12.34 -22.72
C CYS A 18 40.70 -13.45 -23.26
N VAL A 19 41.32 -14.55 -23.69
CA VAL A 19 40.65 -15.85 -23.82
C VAL A 19 40.12 -16.22 -22.44
N PRO A 20 38.81 -16.45 -22.26
CA PRO A 20 38.24 -16.76 -20.96
C PRO A 20 38.71 -18.14 -20.50
N LEU A 21 39.60 -18.17 -19.51
CA LEU A 21 39.73 -19.26 -18.56
C LEU A 21 38.51 -19.20 -17.62
N LEU A 22 37.37 -19.72 -18.09
CA LEU A 22 36.25 -20.09 -17.23
C LEU A 22 35.73 -21.46 -17.68
N ALA A 23 36.60 -22.48 -17.55
CA ALA A 23 36.11 -23.80 -17.22
C ALA A 23 35.67 -23.75 -15.75
N GLY A 24 34.36 -23.59 -15.55
CA GLY A 24 33.74 -23.43 -14.25
C GLY A 24 32.22 -23.47 -14.35
N ALA A 25 31.68 -24.40 -15.15
CA ALA A 25 30.30 -24.82 -15.00
C ALA A 25 30.25 -25.71 -13.75
N ASN A 26 29.98 -25.11 -12.60
CA ASN A 26 29.41 -25.84 -11.48
C ASN A 26 27.93 -25.99 -11.81
N ASP A 27 27.58 -27.13 -12.40
CA ASP A 27 26.20 -27.60 -12.52
C ASP A 27 25.68 -27.98 -11.13
N ASP A 28 25.45 -26.99 -10.26
CA ASP A 28 24.52 -27.15 -9.14
C ASP A 28 23.10 -26.95 -9.70
N GLY A 29 22.75 -27.83 -10.64
CA GLY A 29 21.37 -28.03 -11.03
C GLY A 29 20.61 -28.51 -9.80
N CYS A 30 19.60 -27.74 -9.40
CA CYS A 30 18.63 -28.08 -8.37
C CYS A 30 17.84 -29.34 -8.77
N SER A 31 18.49 -30.49 -8.69
CA SER A 31 17.90 -31.83 -8.68
C SER A 31 18.07 -32.39 -7.28
N GLN A 32 17.63 -31.64 -6.25
CA GLN A 32 17.37 -32.30 -4.98
C GLN A 32 16.10 -33.12 -5.20
N ALA A 33 16.28 -34.44 -5.16
CA ALA A 33 15.21 -35.41 -5.20
C ALA A 33 14.10 -34.99 -4.23
N MET A 34 12.92 -34.73 -4.77
CA MET A 34 11.71 -34.63 -3.95
C MET A 34 11.57 -35.96 -3.20
N PRO A 35 11.44 -35.96 -1.86
CA PRO A 35 11.10 -37.18 -1.17
C PRO A 35 9.72 -37.65 -1.65
N GLU A 36 9.68 -38.91 -2.08
CA GLU A 36 8.47 -39.64 -2.45
C GLU A 36 7.52 -39.63 -1.25
N ILE A 37 6.40 -38.89 -1.35
CA ILE A 37 5.33 -38.94 -0.36
C ILE A 37 4.50 -40.21 -0.59
N ASP A 38 5.09 -41.35 -0.25
CA ASP A 38 4.35 -42.58 -0.08
C ASP A 38 3.62 -42.56 1.27
N GLY A 39 2.31 -42.83 1.23
CA GLY A 39 1.59 -43.29 2.41
C GLY A 39 0.48 -42.35 2.89
N VAL A 40 -0.68 -42.49 2.26
CA VAL A 40 -1.96 -42.42 2.97
C VAL A 40 -1.97 -43.53 4.05
N ASP A 41 -2.54 -43.19 5.20
CA ASP A 41 -2.87 -44.03 6.37
C ASP A 41 -1.81 -44.21 7.47
N SER A 42 -1.92 -43.38 8.52
CA SER A 42 -2.13 -43.78 9.93
C SER A 42 -1.55 -42.72 10.87
N ALA A 43 -2.42 -42.04 11.62
CA ALA A 43 -2.04 -41.08 12.64
C ALA A 43 -1.23 -41.76 13.77
N PRO A 44 -0.04 -41.27 14.12
CA PRO A 44 0.49 -41.52 15.45
C PRO A 44 -0.08 -40.46 16.40
N ALA A 45 -0.76 -40.94 17.45
CA ALA A 45 -0.99 -40.16 18.65
C ALA A 45 0.36 -39.66 19.19
N GLY A 46 0.48 -38.35 19.39
CA GLY A 46 1.60 -37.75 20.11
C GLY A 46 2.50 -36.84 19.28
N LEU A 47 1.93 -35.83 18.61
CA LEU A 47 2.69 -34.61 18.30
C LEU A 47 2.81 -33.81 19.60
N VAL A 48 3.94 -33.99 20.28
CA VAL A 48 4.40 -33.01 21.26
C VAL A 48 4.44 -31.66 20.56
N ALA A 49 3.67 -30.70 21.07
CA ALA A 49 3.77 -29.31 20.66
C ALA A 49 5.17 -28.82 21.02
N ALA A 50 6.10 -28.93 20.06
CA ALA A 50 7.29 -28.12 20.09
C ALA A 50 6.83 -26.67 20.25
N PRO A 51 7.45 -25.88 21.15
CA PRO A 51 7.15 -24.46 21.19
C PRO A 51 7.36 -23.94 19.78
N VAL A 52 6.33 -23.36 19.18
CA VAL A 52 6.49 -22.55 17.97
C VAL A 52 7.50 -21.50 18.38
N GLU A 53 8.76 -21.70 17.98
CA GLU A 53 9.77 -20.66 18.09
C GLU A 53 9.14 -19.48 17.34
N ARG A 54 8.79 -18.46 18.11
CA ARG A 54 8.10 -17.29 17.59
C ARG A 54 9.11 -16.62 16.67
N ILE A 55 9.10 -16.99 15.39
CA ILE A 55 10.01 -16.43 14.39
C ILE A 55 9.81 -14.93 14.49
N LYS A 56 10.85 -14.24 14.95
CA LYS A 56 10.78 -12.80 15.14
C LYS A 56 10.52 -12.21 13.77
N PRO A 57 9.43 -11.47 13.57
CA PRO A 57 9.10 -10.94 12.26
C PRO A 57 10.23 -10.03 11.80
N GLY A 58 10.57 -10.11 10.51
CA GLY A 58 11.64 -9.32 9.92
C GLY A 58 11.33 -7.82 9.93
N ARG A 59 12.27 -6.99 9.50
CA ARG A 59 12.01 -5.56 9.31
C ARG A 59 11.14 -5.37 8.06
N CYS A 60 10.12 -4.50 8.13
CA CYS A 60 9.39 -4.10 6.94
C CYS A 60 10.32 -3.37 5.97
N ARG A 61 10.24 -3.71 4.68
CA ARG A 61 11.02 -3.07 3.62
C ARG A 61 10.30 -3.15 2.26
N PRO A 62 10.58 -2.21 1.36
CA PRO A 62 10.25 -2.34 -0.05
C PRO A 62 10.87 -3.61 -0.66
N THR A 63 10.08 -4.32 -1.46
CA THR A 63 10.43 -5.52 -2.22
C THR A 63 9.47 -5.64 -3.42
N GLY A 64 9.45 -6.77 -4.12
CA GLY A 64 8.94 -6.86 -5.48
C GLY A 64 9.97 -6.33 -6.49
N CYS A 65 9.82 -6.73 -7.76
CA CYS A 65 10.79 -6.38 -8.79
C CYS A 65 10.82 -4.88 -9.10
N SER A 66 9.67 -4.20 -8.93
CA SER A 66 9.50 -2.77 -9.17
C SER A 66 9.34 -1.97 -7.87
N GLY A 67 9.66 -2.58 -6.72
CA GLY A 67 9.56 -1.94 -5.41
C GLY A 67 8.13 -1.70 -4.93
N GLN A 68 7.14 -2.39 -5.50
CA GLN A 68 5.72 -2.14 -5.26
C GLN A 68 5.15 -2.84 -4.01
N VAL A 69 5.92 -3.70 -3.34
CA VAL A 69 5.46 -4.49 -2.18
C VAL A 69 6.21 -4.06 -0.92
N CYS A 70 5.50 -3.76 0.16
CA CYS A 70 6.09 -3.64 1.49
C CYS A 70 5.91 -4.95 2.26
N ALA A 71 7.00 -5.60 2.66
CA ALA A 71 6.95 -6.87 3.39
C ALA A 71 8.16 -7.02 4.33
N ASP A 72 8.09 -7.96 5.27
CA ASP A 72 9.23 -8.32 6.12
C ASP A 72 10.13 -9.42 5.54
N GLN A 73 9.73 -9.98 4.40
CA GLN A 73 10.49 -10.92 3.59
C GLN A 73 10.65 -10.41 2.15
N THR A 74 11.55 -11.03 1.37
CA THR A 74 11.63 -10.72 -0.06
C THR A 74 10.41 -11.32 -0.75
N VAL A 75 9.65 -10.50 -1.46
CA VAL A 75 8.59 -10.95 -2.35
C VAL A 75 9.06 -10.79 -3.78
N TYR A 76 8.94 -11.85 -4.57
CA TYR A 76 9.20 -11.81 -6.00
C TYR A 76 7.87 -11.59 -6.72
N THR A 77 7.81 -10.56 -7.54
CA THR A 77 6.69 -10.25 -8.43
C THR A 77 7.16 -10.37 -9.87
N THR A 78 6.24 -10.29 -10.81
CA THR A 78 6.57 -9.96 -12.21
C THR A 78 7.33 -8.62 -12.25
N CYS A 79 8.27 -8.50 -13.19
CA CYS A 79 9.06 -7.27 -13.43
C CYS A 79 8.35 -6.31 -14.37
N GLU A 80 7.03 -6.16 -14.20
CA GLU A 80 6.26 -5.17 -14.94
C GLU A 80 6.46 -3.78 -14.34
N TRP A 81 6.58 -2.79 -15.20
CA TRP A 81 6.63 -1.39 -14.80
C TRP A 81 5.27 -0.74 -15.02
N ARG A 82 4.82 0.01 -14.03
CA ARG A 82 3.65 0.89 -14.11
C ARG A 82 4.01 2.21 -13.42
N GLU A 83 3.52 3.33 -13.94
CA GLU A 83 3.94 4.66 -13.47
C GLU A 83 3.65 4.88 -11.99
N GLU A 84 2.57 4.28 -11.46
CA GLU A 84 2.26 4.33 -10.03
C GLU A 84 3.33 3.71 -9.12
N TYR A 85 4.20 2.83 -9.64
CA TYR A 85 5.24 2.22 -8.83
C TYR A 85 6.34 3.21 -8.44
N ALA A 86 6.55 4.26 -9.23
CA ALA A 86 7.42 5.37 -8.86
C ALA A 86 6.96 6.03 -7.54
N CYS A 87 5.65 6.15 -7.33
CA CYS A 87 5.08 6.72 -6.12
C CYS A 87 5.45 5.95 -4.85
N TYR A 88 5.49 4.61 -4.92
CA TYR A 88 5.95 3.80 -3.80
C TYR A 88 7.44 4.02 -3.50
N GLY A 89 8.27 4.28 -4.52
CA GLY A 89 9.68 4.62 -4.30
C GLY A 89 9.89 5.99 -3.66
N ASP A 90 9.15 6.99 -4.13
CA ASP A 90 9.44 8.41 -3.85
C ASP A 90 8.67 8.98 -2.66
N HIS A 91 7.46 8.46 -2.40
CA HIS A 91 6.51 9.10 -1.48
C HIS A 91 5.96 8.19 -0.39
N SER A 92 6.27 6.90 -0.40
CA SER A 92 5.71 5.96 0.58
C SER A 92 6.60 5.76 1.81
N VAL A 93 6.00 5.23 2.87
CA VAL A 93 6.71 4.70 4.03
C VAL A 93 6.28 3.26 4.27
N CYS A 94 7.24 2.33 4.20
CA CYS A 94 7.01 0.92 4.47
C CYS A 94 7.22 0.63 5.96
N GLU A 95 6.13 0.35 6.67
CA GLU A 95 6.13 0.16 8.12
C GLU A 95 5.20 -0.97 8.55
N ARG A 96 5.21 -1.27 9.85
CA ARG A 96 4.35 -2.31 10.43
C ARG A 96 3.13 -1.63 11.05
N ASP A 97 1.94 -2.06 10.67
CA ASP A 97 0.68 -1.54 11.18
C ASP A 97 0.34 -2.08 12.58
N ALA A 98 -0.78 -1.64 13.14
CA ALA A 98 -1.27 -2.07 14.45
C ALA A 98 -1.69 -3.56 14.50
N SER A 99 -2.00 -4.16 13.34
CA SER A 99 -2.29 -5.60 13.21
C SER A 99 -1.00 -6.45 13.22
N GLY A 100 0.16 -5.79 13.09
CA GLY A 100 1.46 -6.44 13.02
C GLY A 100 1.86 -6.85 11.61
N GLN A 101 1.17 -6.38 10.55
CA GLN A 101 1.51 -6.66 9.16
C GLN A 101 2.35 -5.53 8.57
N CYS A 102 3.22 -5.85 7.61
CA CYS A 102 3.94 -4.81 6.87
C CYS A 102 3.05 -4.25 5.76
N GLY A 103 3.01 -2.93 5.63
CA GLY A 103 2.20 -2.24 4.64
C GLY A 103 2.77 -0.87 4.29
N TRP A 104 2.30 -0.32 3.17
CA TRP A 104 2.57 1.06 2.82
C TRP A 104 1.68 1.99 3.64
N ARG A 105 2.27 2.90 4.41
CA ARG A 105 1.52 3.96 5.07
C ARG A 105 0.85 4.85 4.03
N GLN A 106 -0.45 5.10 4.19
CA GLN A 106 -1.23 6.00 3.35
C GLN A 106 -0.94 7.47 3.69
N THR A 107 0.23 7.95 3.30
CA THR A 107 0.58 9.38 3.44
C THR A 107 -0.12 10.22 2.37
N PRO A 108 -0.50 11.48 2.66
CA PRO A 108 -1.10 12.37 1.66
C PRO A 108 -0.30 12.48 0.36
N GLU A 109 1.03 12.47 0.44
CA GLU A 109 1.93 12.54 -0.72
C GLU A 109 1.83 11.29 -1.61
N LEU A 110 1.77 10.11 -0.99
CA LEU A 110 1.59 8.83 -1.70
C LEU A 110 0.22 8.79 -2.40
N ILE A 111 -0.86 9.14 -1.69
CA ILE A 111 -2.22 9.16 -2.23
C ILE A 111 -2.32 10.13 -3.42
N ALA A 112 -1.75 11.33 -3.28
CA ALA A 112 -1.71 12.31 -4.35
C ALA A 112 -0.92 11.80 -5.56
N CYS A 113 0.24 11.17 -5.35
CA CYS A 113 1.06 10.63 -6.44
C CYS A 113 0.36 9.49 -7.19
N LEU A 114 -0.32 8.60 -6.47
CA LEU A 114 -1.09 7.50 -7.06
C LEU A 114 -2.31 7.97 -7.87
N GLY A 115 -2.49 9.29 -8.03
CA GLY A 115 -3.55 9.88 -8.84
C GLY A 115 -4.85 10.12 -8.08
N GLY A 116 -4.80 10.16 -6.74
CA GLY A 116 -5.98 10.43 -5.92
C GLY A 116 -7.04 9.34 -5.99
N GLY A 117 -6.64 8.10 -6.25
CA GLY A 117 -7.52 6.95 -6.08
C GLY A 117 -7.74 6.71 -4.59
N GLU A 118 -9.00 6.76 -4.18
CA GLU A 118 -9.52 6.43 -2.85
C GLU A 118 -8.67 5.35 -2.18
N ALA A 119 -8.19 5.64 -0.96
CA ALA A 119 -7.50 4.66 -0.15
C ALA A 119 -8.37 3.38 -0.04
N PRO A 120 -7.79 2.18 -0.11
CA PRO A 120 -8.57 0.95 0.06
C PRO A 120 -9.32 1.00 1.40
N PRO A 121 -10.61 0.60 1.46
CA PRO A 121 -11.35 0.58 2.70
C PRO A 121 -10.74 -0.51 3.58
N GLY A 122 -9.90 -0.12 4.52
CA GLY A 122 -9.14 -1.08 5.31
C GLY A 122 -8.09 -0.53 6.24
N ASP A 123 -7.66 0.73 6.10
CA ASP A 123 -6.82 1.39 7.10
C ASP A 123 -6.92 2.91 7.01
N ASP A 124 -8.15 3.43 7.14
CA ASP A 124 -8.39 4.86 7.27
C ASP A 124 -9.75 5.07 7.94
N LEU A 125 -9.78 5.72 9.09
CA LEU A 125 -11.00 6.41 9.52
C LEU A 125 -11.10 7.64 8.62
N GLY A 126 -11.51 7.44 7.36
CA GLY A 126 -11.54 8.47 6.32
C GLY A 126 -12.06 9.81 6.84
N THR A 127 -11.56 10.91 6.29
CA THR A 127 -12.06 12.25 6.69
C THR A 127 -13.58 12.27 6.49
N CYS A 128 -14.35 12.65 7.51
CA CYS A 128 -15.81 12.70 7.39
C CYS A 128 -16.20 13.60 6.22
N VAL A 129 -17.04 13.07 5.33
CA VAL A 129 -17.47 13.77 4.12
C VAL A 129 -18.88 14.32 4.29
N VAL A 130 -19.09 15.55 3.83
CA VAL A 130 -20.42 16.14 3.67
C VAL A 130 -21.02 15.62 2.37
N THR A 131 -22.13 14.92 2.47
CA THR A 131 -22.77 14.18 1.38
C THR A 131 -24.31 14.28 1.48
N GLY A 132 -25.05 13.50 0.69
CA GLY A 132 -26.48 13.65 0.48
C GLY A 132 -26.80 14.73 -0.56
N CYS A 133 -27.94 14.60 -1.23
CA CYS A 133 -28.27 15.46 -2.37
C CYS A 133 -28.44 16.95 -1.99
N SER A 134 -28.66 17.26 -0.71
CA SER A 134 -28.76 18.63 -0.20
C SER A 134 -27.67 18.96 0.82
N GLY A 135 -26.59 18.17 0.88
CA GLY A 135 -25.47 18.39 1.82
C GLY A 135 -25.85 18.19 3.29
N GLN A 136 -26.88 17.39 3.56
CA GLN A 136 -27.45 17.22 4.89
C GLN A 136 -26.85 16.05 5.69
N VAL A 137 -25.99 15.24 5.07
CA VAL A 137 -25.40 14.05 5.68
C VAL A 137 -23.91 14.28 5.91
N CYS A 138 -23.42 13.96 7.10
CA CYS A 138 -22.00 13.82 7.38
C CYS A 138 -21.73 12.33 7.63
N ALA A 139 -20.86 11.70 6.84
CA ALA A 139 -20.65 10.25 6.89
C ALA A 139 -19.20 9.86 6.54
N ASP A 140 -18.87 8.60 6.75
CA ASP A 140 -17.58 8.01 6.37
C ASP A 140 -17.42 7.83 4.85
N GLU A 141 -18.53 7.84 4.11
CA GLU A 141 -18.60 7.59 2.67
C GLU A 141 -19.70 8.46 2.03
N GLU A 142 -19.74 8.50 0.69
CA GLU A 142 -20.82 9.18 -0.02
C GLU A 142 -22.17 8.47 0.17
N VAL A 143 -23.15 9.22 0.69
CA VAL A 143 -24.52 8.72 0.90
C VAL A 143 -25.46 9.41 -0.07
N LEU A 144 -26.16 8.62 -0.88
CA LEU A 144 -27.22 9.12 -1.76
C LEU A 144 -28.54 9.18 -1.00
N THR A 145 -29.06 10.40 -0.86
CA THR A 145 -30.40 10.65 -0.31
C THR A 145 -31.36 11.02 -1.44
N THR A 146 -32.66 11.08 -1.13
CA THR A 146 -33.60 11.81 -1.97
C THR A 146 -33.19 13.29 -2.06
N CYS A 147 -33.50 13.94 -3.18
CA CYS A 147 -33.22 15.36 -3.41
C CYS A 147 -34.37 16.25 -2.91
N GLU A 148 -34.95 15.91 -1.76
CA GLU A 148 -35.93 16.78 -1.11
C GLU A 148 -35.22 17.99 -0.52
N TRP A 149 -35.81 19.17 -0.67
CA TRP A 149 -35.28 20.37 -0.03
C TRP A 149 -36.05 20.70 1.24
N ARG A 150 -35.33 20.96 2.33
CA ARG A 150 -35.87 21.47 3.59
C ARG A 150 -35.04 22.66 4.03
N ALA A 151 -35.68 23.68 4.61
CA ALA A 151 -34.98 24.91 5.05
C ALA A 151 -33.82 24.60 6.01
N GLY A 152 -33.99 23.62 6.91
CA GLY A 152 -32.95 23.21 7.85
C GLY A 152 -31.68 22.66 7.21
N TYR A 153 -31.70 22.21 5.94
CA TYR A 153 -30.49 21.71 5.29
C TYR A 153 -29.46 22.81 5.00
N ALA A 154 -29.90 24.06 4.82
CA ALA A 154 -28.99 25.19 4.69
C ALA A 154 -28.13 25.39 5.97
N CYS A 155 -28.68 25.08 7.15
CA CYS A 155 -27.97 25.20 8.42
C CYS A 155 -26.72 24.31 8.48
N TYR A 156 -26.75 23.11 7.88
CA TYR A 156 -25.58 22.23 7.83
C TYR A 156 -24.46 22.82 6.97
N GLY A 157 -24.80 23.51 5.87
CA GLY A 157 -23.80 24.19 5.03
C GLY A 157 -23.25 25.47 5.66
N GLU A 158 -24.07 26.21 6.42
CA GLU A 158 -23.69 27.51 6.99
C GLU A 158 -22.99 27.38 8.36
N HIS A 159 -23.39 26.40 9.16
CA HIS A 159 -22.98 26.26 10.56
C HIS A 159 -22.50 24.86 10.94
N GLY A 160 -22.65 23.87 10.07
CA GLY A 160 -22.26 22.50 10.33
C GLY A 160 -20.74 22.31 10.34
N VAL A 161 -20.25 21.56 11.32
CA VAL A 161 -18.88 21.02 11.31
C VAL A 161 -18.99 19.51 11.21
N CYS A 162 -18.63 18.97 10.05
CA CYS A 162 -18.64 17.53 9.80
C CYS A 162 -17.32 16.93 10.28
N GLU A 163 -17.40 16.09 11.31
CA GLU A 163 -16.22 15.52 11.95
C GLU A 163 -16.53 14.18 12.61
N ARG A 164 -15.45 13.54 13.09
CA ARG A 164 -15.54 12.28 13.82
C ARG A 164 -15.69 12.55 15.29
N ASP A 165 -16.69 11.94 15.91
CA ASP A 165 -16.94 12.07 17.34
C ASP A 165 -16.00 11.18 18.19
N ALA A 166 -16.15 11.27 19.51
CA ALA A 166 -15.36 10.47 20.45
C ALA A 166 -15.65 8.96 20.39
N SER A 167 -16.75 8.55 19.77
CA SER A 167 -17.10 7.14 19.53
C SER A 167 -16.48 6.61 18.23
N GLY A 168 -15.87 7.49 17.44
CA GLY A 168 -15.27 7.15 16.16
C GLY A 168 -16.26 7.21 14.99
N GLN A 169 -17.45 7.81 15.16
CA GLN A 169 -18.47 7.91 14.12
C GLN A 169 -18.45 9.29 13.47
N CYS A 170 -18.63 9.36 12.16
CA CYS A 170 -18.83 10.65 11.48
C CYS A 170 -20.22 11.22 11.77
N GLY A 171 -20.26 12.51 12.07
CA GLY A 171 -21.50 13.22 12.35
C GLY A 171 -21.31 14.73 12.36
N TRP A 172 -22.43 15.44 12.39
CA TRP A 172 -22.42 16.88 12.63
C TRP A 172 -22.09 17.14 14.09
N ARG A 173 -21.10 18.01 14.35
CA ARG A 173 -20.83 18.50 15.71
C ARG A 173 -22.05 19.27 16.23
N ASP A 174 -22.48 18.93 17.43
CA ASP A 174 -23.47 19.72 18.17
C ASP A 174 -22.87 21.08 18.54
N THR A 175 -23.31 22.13 17.85
CA THR A 175 -22.93 23.52 18.13
C THR A 175 -24.17 24.37 18.40
N PRO A 176 -24.10 25.34 19.32
CA PRO A 176 -25.22 26.24 19.58
C PRO A 176 -25.72 26.98 18.33
N GLU A 177 -24.81 27.31 17.41
CA GLU A 177 -25.12 27.99 16.15
C GLU A 177 -25.92 27.09 15.19
N LEU A 178 -25.52 25.82 15.05
CA LEU A 178 -26.24 24.85 14.24
C LEU A 178 -27.62 24.56 14.83
N ASP A 179 -27.70 24.35 16.15
CA ASP A 179 -28.96 24.09 16.86
C ASP A 179 -29.95 25.24 16.72
N ALA A 180 -29.48 26.48 16.93
CA ALA A 180 -30.33 27.66 16.80
C ALA A 180 -30.87 27.83 15.37
N CYS A 181 -30.03 27.57 14.37
CA CYS A 181 -30.47 27.61 12.97
C CYS A 181 -31.53 26.53 12.70
N LEU A 182 -31.27 25.29 13.10
CA LEU A 182 -32.19 24.17 12.88
C LEU A 182 -33.55 24.38 13.58
N ALA A 183 -33.55 24.92 14.80
CA ALA A 183 -34.78 25.27 15.53
C ALA A 183 -35.58 26.33 14.74
N SER A 184 -34.91 27.42 14.34
CA SER A 184 -35.56 28.50 13.59
C SER A 184 -36.13 28.01 12.24
N ALA A 185 -35.39 27.14 11.54
CA ALA A 185 -35.81 26.58 10.26
C ALA A 185 -36.98 25.59 10.40
N SER A 186 -37.15 25.01 11.59
CA SER A 186 -38.23 24.07 11.91
C SER A 186 -39.48 24.77 12.47
N GLY A 187 -39.43 26.08 12.68
CA GLY A 187 -40.57 26.86 13.19
C GLY A 187 -40.86 26.64 14.69
N ILE A 188 -39.85 26.25 15.46
CA ILE A 188 -39.90 26.00 16.91
C ILE A 188 -38.98 26.96 17.67
#